data_AF-A0A066W470-F1
#
_entry.id   AF-A0A066W470-F1
#
_cell.length_a   1.000
_cell.length_b   1.000
_cell.length_c   1.000
_cell.angle_alpha   90.00
_cell.angle_beta   90.00
_cell.angle_gamma   90.00
#
_symmetry.space_group_name_H-M   'P 1'
#
loop_
_entity.id
_entity.type
_entity.pdbx_description
1 polymer ?
#
loop_
_entity_poly.entity_id
_entity_poly.type
_entity_poly.pdbx_seq_one_letter_code
_entity_poly.pdbx_strand_id
1 'polypeptide(L)'
;MTVINYNSWAYQGDFGLDKGMWPEVAAMIEKVKNLSGVETMASFWPNVEDGSVDYAKMQGKGYLSVISSGPGITDSSICDFQTEEVLQHC
;
A
#
# COMPACT_ATOMS: atom_id res chain seq x y z
N MET A 1 20.50 -0.51 -7.24
CA MET A 1 19.19 -0.36 -6.58
C MET A 1 18.27 -1.40 -7.18
N THR A 2 17.57 -2.15 -6.34
CA THR A 2 16.60 -3.18 -6.78
C THR A 2 15.20 -2.71 -6.46
N VAL A 3 14.24 -2.95 -7.36
CA VAL A 3 12.86 -2.46 -7.21
C VAL A 3 11.89 -3.63 -7.24
N ILE A 4 11.07 -3.73 -6.20
CA ILE A 4 9.90 -4.63 -6.14
C ILE A 4 8.72 -3.86 -6.74
N ASN A 5 8.15 -4.40 -7.82
CA ASN A 5 7.10 -3.73 -8.56
C ASN A 5 5.71 -3.88 -7.89
N TYR A 6 4.71 -3.23 -8.47
CA TYR A 6 3.30 -3.33 -8.05
C TYR A 6 2.76 -4.77 -8.10
N ASN A 7 1.59 -4.99 -7.47
CA ASN A 7 0.95 -6.29 -7.29
C ASN A 7 1.79 -7.29 -6.47
N SER A 8 2.50 -6.77 -5.47
CA SER A 8 3.27 -7.56 -4.51
C SER A 8 2.61 -7.65 -3.12
N TRP A 9 1.47 -6.98 -2.95
CA TRP A 9 0.56 -7.03 -1.80
C TRP A 9 -0.58 -8.04 -2.01
N ALA A 10 -1.30 -8.38 -0.94
CA ALA A 10 -2.47 -9.26 -1.02
C ALA A 10 -3.70 -8.50 -1.55
N TYR A 11 -3.97 -7.32 -1.00
CA TYR A 11 -5.02 -6.40 -1.45
C TYR A 11 -4.49 -4.95 -1.57
N GLN A 12 -5.08 -4.16 -2.47
CA GLN A 12 -4.79 -2.73 -2.56
C GLN A 12 -5.21 -2.03 -1.26
N GLY A 13 -4.27 -1.36 -0.59
CA GLY A 13 -4.52 -0.70 0.70
C GLY A 13 -3.98 -1.46 1.92
N ASP A 14 -3.42 -2.65 1.76
CA ASP A 14 -2.75 -3.36 2.86
C ASP A 14 -1.36 -2.80 3.18
N PHE A 15 -0.82 -1.98 2.26
CA PHE A 15 0.48 -1.29 2.37
C PHE A 15 1.65 -2.17 2.85
N GLY A 16 1.63 -3.44 2.44
CA GLY A 16 2.62 -4.43 2.80
C GLY A 16 2.75 -5.52 1.76
N LEU A 17 3.93 -6.13 1.69
CA LEU A 17 4.18 -7.28 0.83
C LEU A 17 3.38 -8.49 1.35
N ASP A 18 2.73 -9.22 0.44
CA ASP A 18 1.96 -10.41 0.78
C ASP A 18 2.87 -11.46 1.42
N LYS A 19 2.58 -11.86 2.67
CA LYS A 19 3.34 -12.87 3.39
C LYS A 19 3.29 -14.26 2.74
N GLY A 20 2.26 -14.54 1.93
CA GLY A 20 2.18 -15.79 1.16
C GLY A 20 3.28 -15.91 0.10
N MET A 21 3.69 -14.77 -0.47
CA MET A 21 4.73 -14.68 -1.49
C MET A 21 6.08 -14.17 -0.93
N TRP A 22 6.03 -13.36 0.12
CA TRP A 22 7.16 -12.65 0.73
C TRP A 22 7.23 -12.92 2.24
N PRO A 23 7.48 -14.17 2.68
CA PRO A 23 7.41 -14.52 4.10
C PRO A 23 8.49 -13.84 4.95
N GLU A 24 9.67 -13.59 4.38
CA GLU A 24 10.86 -13.13 5.12
C GLU A 24 11.53 -11.91 4.45
N VAL A 25 10.77 -10.81 4.31
CA VAL A 25 11.20 -9.58 3.61
C VAL A 25 12.51 -9.01 4.18
N ALA A 26 12.63 -8.96 5.51
CA ALA A 26 13.82 -8.40 6.16
C ALA A 26 15.10 -9.19 5.80
N ALA A 27 15.03 -10.52 5.86
CA ALA A 27 16.14 -11.39 5.49
C ALA A 27 16.47 -11.30 3.99
N MET A 28 15.45 -11.15 3.13
CA MET A 28 15.66 -10.93 1.70
C MET A 28 16.41 -9.61 1.44
N ILE A 29 16.00 -8.50 2.06
CA ILE A 29 16.65 -7.19 1.90
C ILE A 29 18.10 -7.25 2.39
N GLU A 30 18.35 -7.87 3.55
CA GLU A 30 19.70 -8.05 4.08
C GLU A 30 20.58 -8.84 3.10
N LYS A 31 20.05 -9.95 2.54
CA LYS A 31 20.76 -10.76 1.57
C LYS A 31 21.07 -9.99 0.28
N VAL A 32 20.13 -9.22 -0.25
CA VAL A 32 20.34 -8.39 -1.46
C VAL A 32 21.44 -7.36 -1.21
N LYS A 33 21.38 -6.67 -0.06
CA LYS A 33 22.38 -5.69 0.34
C LYS A 33 23.78 -6.32 0.51
N ASN A 34 23.87 -7.47 1.17
CA ASN A 34 25.15 -8.16 1.39
C ASN A 34 25.80 -8.67 0.09
N LEU A 35 24.99 -9.11 -0.90
CA LEU A 35 25.51 -9.67 -2.15
C LEU A 35 25.88 -8.61 -3.20
N SER A 36 25.16 -7.48 -3.22
CA SER A 36 25.27 -6.51 -4.31
C SER A 36 25.59 -5.09 -3.86
N GLY A 37 25.52 -4.80 -2.56
CA GLY A 37 25.74 -3.47 -2.01
C GLY A 37 24.63 -2.46 -2.34
N VAL A 38 23.48 -2.90 -2.85
CA VAL A 38 22.38 -2.02 -3.26
C VAL A 38 21.23 -2.02 -2.27
N GLU A 39 20.54 -0.88 -2.19
CA GLU A 39 19.28 -0.75 -1.47
C GLU A 39 18.09 -1.29 -2.29
N THR A 40 17.04 -1.68 -1.58
CA THR A 40 15.76 -2.16 -2.14
C THR A 40 14.68 -1.10 -1.96
N MET A 41 13.90 -0.85 -3.01
CA MET A 41 12.67 -0.05 -2.96
C MET A 41 11.47 -0.94 -3.30
N ALA A 42 10.32 -0.63 -2.75
CA ALA A 42 9.06 -1.29 -3.06
C ALA A 42 8.05 -0.26 -3.60
N SER A 43 7.27 -0.67 -4.59
CA SER A 43 6.09 0.06 -5.01
C SER A 43 5.01 0.00 -3.93
N PHE A 44 4.29 1.10 -3.75
CA PHE A 44 2.96 1.12 -3.14
C PHE A 44 2.04 1.93 -4.05
N TRP A 45 0.74 1.63 -4.04
CA TRP A 45 -0.28 2.39 -4.75
C TRP A 45 -1.20 3.08 -3.76
N PRO A 46 -1.72 4.28 -4.05
CA PRO A 46 -2.58 5.03 -3.13
C PRO A 46 -4.02 4.48 -3.04
N ASN A 47 -4.26 3.36 -3.71
CA ASN A 47 -5.55 2.72 -3.84
C ASN A 47 -5.83 1.80 -2.64
N VAL A 48 -7.08 1.80 -2.21
CA VAL A 48 -7.61 1.01 -1.10
C VAL A 48 -8.91 0.34 -1.58
N GLU A 49 -8.90 -0.98 -1.68
CA GLU A 49 -10.06 -1.76 -2.12
C GLU A 49 -10.82 -2.35 -0.93
N ASP A 50 -12.10 -2.67 -1.11
CA ASP A 50 -13.00 -3.18 -0.06
C ASP A 50 -12.46 -4.43 0.65
N GLY A 51 -11.64 -5.24 -0.03
CA GLY A 51 -11.01 -6.44 0.52
C GLY A 51 -9.83 -6.17 1.45
N SER A 52 -9.29 -4.96 1.45
CA SER A 52 -8.17 -4.58 2.31
C SER A 52 -8.57 -4.52 3.78
N VAL A 53 -7.63 -4.91 4.63
CA VAL A 53 -7.79 -4.82 6.09
C VAL A 53 -7.96 -3.39 6.59
N ASP A 54 -7.53 -2.38 5.83
CA ASP A 54 -7.59 -0.98 6.22
C ASP A 54 -8.81 -0.22 5.67
N TYR A 55 -9.52 -0.76 4.68
CA TYR A 55 -10.61 -0.07 3.99
C TYR A 55 -11.68 0.45 4.96
N ALA A 56 -12.25 -0.42 5.80
CA ALA A 56 -13.36 -0.03 6.68
C ALA A 56 -12.96 1.08 7.68
N LYS A 57 -11.71 1.05 8.15
CA LYS A 57 -11.15 2.06 9.05
C LYS A 57 -10.93 3.39 8.32
N MET A 58 -10.33 3.36 7.14
CA MET A 58 -10.06 4.56 6.34
C MET A 58 -11.35 5.23 5.87
N GLN A 59 -12.32 4.44 5.43
CA GLN A 59 -13.65 4.92 5.06
C GLN A 59 -14.36 5.56 6.26
N GLY A 60 -14.34 4.90 7.43
CA GLY A 60 -14.97 5.42 8.65
C GLY A 60 -14.35 6.71 9.18
N LYS A 61 -13.08 6.97 8.86
CA LYS A 61 -12.36 8.20 9.22
C LYS A 61 -12.40 9.28 8.13
N GLY A 62 -12.95 8.99 6.95
CA GLY A 62 -12.97 9.92 5.83
C GLY A 62 -11.59 10.19 5.22
N TYR A 63 -10.68 9.21 5.28
CA TYR A 63 -9.33 9.32 4.71
C TYR A 63 -9.28 9.06 3.20
N LEU A 64 -10.40 8.68 2.60
CA LEU A 64 -10.50 8.30 1.19
C LEU A 64 -11.19 9.41 0.40
N SER A 65 -10.60 9.80 -0.73
CA SER A 65 -11.20 10.71 -1.68
C SER A 65 -12.47 10.11 -2.26
N VAL A 66 -13.49 10.95 -2.46
CA VAL A 66 -14.78 10.54 -3.01
C VAL A 66 -15.17 11.42 -4.20
N ILE A 67 -15.85 10.83 -5.17
CA ILE A 67 -16.50 11.59 -6.24
C ILE A 67 -17.70 12.36 -5.68
N SER A 68 -18.03 13.50 -6.30
CA SER A 68 -19.07 14.42 -5.81
C SER A 68 -20.50 13.85 -5.85
N SER A 69 -20.72 12.77 -6.59
CA SER A 69 -22.00 12.05 -6.67
C SER A 69 -21.78 10.62 -7.16
N GLY A 70 -22.72 9.71 -6.84
CA GLY A 70 -22.56 8.29 -7.11
C GLY A 70 -21.99 7.53 -5.90
N PRO A 71 -21.57 6.26 -6.05
CA PRO A 71 -21.18 5.42 -4.92
C PRO A 71 -19.86 5.84 -4.25
N GLY A 72 -19.16 6.85 -4.76
CA GLY A 72 -17.85 7.26 -4.23
C GLY A 72 -16.68 6.41 -4.75
N ILE A 73 -16.94 5.35 -5.51
CA ILE A 73 -15.95 4.39 -6.00
C ILE A 73 -15.41 4.83 -7.36
N THR A 74 -14.08 4.99 -7.47
CA THR A 74 -13.37 5.34 -8.72
C THR A 74 -12.87 4.12 -9.50
N ASP A 75 -12.51 3.05 -8.79
CA ASP A 75 -12.22 1.66 -9.24
C ASP A 75 -12.02 0.85 -7.94
N SER A 76 -10.99 1.26 -7.20
CA SER A 76 -10.81 1.23 -5.74
C SER A 76 -10.77 2.68 -5.21
N SER A 77 -10.95 2.90 -3.90
CA SER A 77 -10.90 4.24 -3.29
C SER A 77 -9.46 4.75 -3.21
N ILE A 78 -9.23 6.05 -3.32
CA ILE A 78 -7.88 6.65 -3.28
C ILE A 78 -7.68 7.39 -1.95
N CYS A 79 -6.51 7.26 -1.33
CA CYS A 79 -6.15 8.05 -0.16
C CYS A 79 -6.14 9.57 -0.42
N ASP A 80 -6.77 10.34 0.46
CA ASP A 80 -6.85 11.79 0.38
C ASP A 80 -5.66 12.47 1.07
N PHE A 81 -4.54 12.60 0.38
CA PHE A 81 -3.27 13.13 0.93
C PHE A 81 -3.26 14.66 1.20
N GLN A 82 -4.37 15.21 1.68
CA GLN A 82 -4.51 16.63 2.00
C GLN A 82 -4.12 16.96 3.44
N THR A 83 -4.02 15.96 4.32
CA THR A 83 -3.69 16.17 5.74
C THR A 83 -2.57 15.25 6.22
N GLU A 84 -1.81 15.73 7.21
CA GLU A 84 -0.78 14.93 7.88
C GLU A 84 -1.37 13.67 8.54
N GLU A 85 -2.62 13.76 9.00
CA GLU A 85 -3.31 12.62 9.59
C GLU A 85 -3.49 11.50 8.55
N VAL A 86 -3.90 11.83 7.31
CA VAL A 86 -4.04 10.83 6.24
C VAL A 86 -2.66 10.31 5.80
N LEU A 87 -1.64 11.19 5.72
CA LEU A 87 -0.27 10.79 5.39
C LEU A 87 0.31 9.74 6.36
N GLN A 88 -0.06 9.80 7.64
CA GLN A 88 0.39 8.82 8.64
C GLN A 88 -0.34 7.48 8.58
N HIS A 89 -1.42 7.38 7.81
CA HIS A 89 -2.32 6.24 7.81
C HIS A 89 -2.45 5.53 6.45
N CYS A 90 -1.89 6.07 5.37
CA CYS A 90 -1.97 5.55 3.99
C CYS A 90 -0.62 5.06 3.42
#